data_AF-A0A7W1IHT8-F1
#
_entry.id   AF-A0A7W1IHT8-F1
#
_cell.length_a   1.000
_cell.length_b   1.000
_cell.length_c   1.000
_cell.angle_alpha   90.00
_cell.angle_beta   90.00
_cell.angle_gamma   90.00
#
_symmetry.space_group_name_H-M   'P 1'
#
loop_
_entity.id
_entity.type
_entity.pdbx_description
1 polymer ?
#
loop_
_entity_poly.entity_id
_entity_poly.type
_entity_poly.pdbx_seq_one_letter_code
_entity_poly.pdbx_strand_id
1 'polypeptide(L)'
;MLMLLLLMGGAACENWEPTAPSSLSVTDPIRLAAPNVTLDRPDEAEFVSLATAIPSFAGYFLDATGQVVVQMTKTEDFGKGVGTVQHRFASHRDAGLRMLSRRPMVARQARYTFAELSAWRDLVYEHILGMPGVAFDDVDEARNRVTIGLPDDPTLRQKVMVITKALGIPTDAINFELARRSTPMGSAIHAATDPGGSIAGTYSTVGGGYQINHTGGFNCTATVAADFASTRVLLGASHCSISRYALDNGDITNPVIGAVMGTESSDPTPTSSFCQWDPWYSCYPARGSDAALYTMNGTMPTVRGGIARLTSSQRDPNVPNLTVATDYPWFYVTSVAYTHVVGEQVQKVGAETGWTYGWI
;
A
#
# COMPACT_ATOMS: atom_id res chain seq x y z
N MET A 1 19.78 -60.51 -28.78
CA MET A 1 21.24 -60.60 -28.81
C MET A 1 21.84 -59.19 -28.76
N LEU A 2 21.82 -58.58 -27.56
CA LEU A 2 22.89 -57.73 -27.02
C LEU A 2 22.51 -57.51 -25.55
N MET A 3 23.44 -57.85 -24.69
CA MET A 3 23.36 -57.95 -23.24
C MET A 3 24.53 -57.13 -22.74
N LEU A 4 24.34 -56.11 -21.89
CA LEU A 4 25.26 -55.84 -20.77
C LEU A 4 24.78 -54.71 -19.85
N LEU A 5 24.65 -55.11 -18.57
CA LEU A 5 25.02 -54.44 -17.32
C LEU A 5 24.70 -52.96 -17.09
N LEU A 6 23.98 -52.70 -15.99
CA LEU A 6 24.50 -51.79 -14.96
C LEU A 6 24.14 -52.27 -13.54
N LEU A 7 25.03 -51.94 -12.62
CA LEU A 7 25.22 -52.48 -11.27
C LEU A 7 24.26 -51.91 -10.20
N MET A 8 24.26 -52.67 -9.10
CA MET A 8 23.66 -52.54 -7.77
C MET A 8 23.53 -51.14 -7.14
N GLY A 9 22.55 -51.02 -6.25
CA GLY A 9 22.51 -50.04 -5.17
C GLY A 9 21.35 -50.31 -4.21
N GLY A 10 21.55 -51.21 -3.25
CA GLY A 10 20.65 -51.33 -2.10
C GLY A 10 20.91 -50.18 -1.13
N ALA A 11 19.85 -49.46 -0.76
CA ALA A 11 19.84 -48.55 0.37
C ALA A 11 18.57 -48.81 1.18
N ALA A 12 18.77 -48.90 2.49
CA ALA A 12 17.83 -49.35 3.49
C ALA A 12 16.62 -48.41 3.65
N CYS A 13 15.46 -49.00 3.93
CA CYS A 13 14.33 -48.28 4.50
C CYS A 13 14.68 -47.92 5.95
N GLU A 14 15.00 -46.66 6.21
CA GLU A 14 15.12 -46.13 7.56
C GLU A 14 13.72 -45.65 8.01
N ASN A 15 13.23 -46.24 9.09
CA ASN A 15 11.93 -45.94 9.67
C ASN A 15 11.95 -44.51 10.25
N TRP A 16 11.40 -43.56 9.51
CA TRP A 16 11.12 -42.21 9.99
C TRP A 16 9.85 -42.24 10.85
N GLU A 17 10.01 -42.41 12.16
CA GLU A 17 8.96 -42.01 13.10
C GLU A 17 9.03 -40.48 13.28
N PRO A 18 7.91 -39.74 13.14
CA PRO A 18 7.91 -38.30 13.33
C PRO A 18 8.21 -37.98 14.80
N THR A 19 9.37 -37.37 15.04
CA THR A 19 9.69 -36.76 16.32
C THR A 19 8.65 -35.69 16.63
N ALA A 20 7.91 -35.84 17.73
CA ALA A 20 6.99 -34.83 18.22
C ALA A 20 7.72 -33.47 18.30
N PRO A 21 7.08 -32.35 17.92
CA PRO A 21 7.72 -31.05 17.98
C PRO A 21 8.15 -30.78 19.42
N SER A 22 9.45 -30.55 19.59
CA SER A 22 10.04 -30.13 20.86
C SER A 22 9.29 -28.90 21.36
N SER A 23 8.65 -29.03 22.52
CA SER A 23 8.01 -27.92 23.24
C SER A 23 9.05 -26.83 23.45
N LEU A 24 8.82 -25.66 22.85
CA LEU A 24 9.60 -24.46 23.16
C LEU A 24 9.37 -24.11 24.64
N SER A 25 10.34 -24.44 25.48
CA SER A 25 10.41 -23.91 26.85
C SER A 25 10.66 -22.41 26.76
N VAL A 26 9.60 -21.62 26.97
CA VAL A 26 9.69 -20.17 27.15
C VAL A 26 10.16 -19.91 28.58
N THR A 27 11.45 -20.01 28.81
CA THR A 27 12.10 -19.58 30.06
C THR A 27 13.09 -18.48 29.73
N ASP A 28 12.55 -17.28 29.52
CA ASP A 28 13.05 -15.97 29.97
C ASP A 28 12.40 -14.89 29.10
N PRO A 29 11.84 -13.81 29.68
CA PRO A 29 11.42 -12.67 28.88
C PRO A 29 12.66 -12.07 28.25
N ILE A 30 12.80 -12.24 26.93
CA ILE A 30 13.80 -11.52 26.16
C ILE A 30 13.47 -10.04 26.33
N ARG A 31 14.16 -9.36 27.24
CA ARG A 31 14.26 -7.89 27.20
C ARG A 31 15.11 -7.58 25.98
N LEU A 32 14.49 -7.58 24.80
CA LEU A 32 15.06 -6.93 23.65
C LEU A 32 15.26 -5.47 24.08
N ALA A 33 16.51 -5.01 24.06
CA ALA A 33 16.79 -3.58 24.11
C ALA A 33 15.92 -2.93 23.02
N ALA A 34 15.39 -1.71 23.29
CA ALA A 34 14.62 -0.96 22.31
C ALA A 34 15.33 -1.05 20.95
N PRO A 35 14.67 -1.52 19.88
CA PRO A 35 15.35 -1.80 18.63
C PRO A 35 16.03 -0.52 18.13
N ASN A 36 17.32 -0.61 17.84
CA ASN A 36 18.05 0.42 17.09
C ASN A 36 17.71 0.41 15.59
N VAL A 37 16.66 -0.31 15.19
CA VAL A 37 16.18 -0.39 13.81
C VAL A 37 14.89 0.42 13.74
N THR A 38 15.02 1.72 13.51
CA THR A 38 13.92 2.50 12.93
C THR A 38 14.01 2.31 11.43
N LEU A 39 13.01 1.66 10.85
CA LEU A 39 12.91 1.57 9.40
C LEU A 39 12.67 2.97 8.85
N ASP A 40 13.43 3.36 7.82
CA ASP A 40 13.19 4.64 7.16
C ASP A 40 11.89 4.56 6.37
N ARG A 41 10.90 5.35 6.79
CA ARG A 41 9.55 5.41 6.22
C ARG A 41 9.27 6.85 5.82
N PRO A 42 9.49 7.20 4.54
CA PRO A 42 9.33 8.57 4.06
C PRO A 42 7.95 9.17 4.38
N ASP A 43 6.89 8.36 4.35
CA ASP A 43 5.51 8.78 4.62
C ASP A 43 5.31 9.20 6.10
N GLU A 44 6.14 8.73 7.02
CA GLU A 44 6.13 9.07 8.45
C GLU A 44 7.12 10.17 8.83
N ALA A 45 7.91 10.69 7.88
CA ALA A 45 9.01 11.60 8.17
C ALA A 45 8.57 12.84 8.97
N GLU A 46 7.39 13.39 8.68
CA GLU A 46 6.85 14.55 9.42
C GLU A 46 6.46 14.18 10.86
N PHE A 47 5.88 13.00 11.08
CA PHE A 47 5.57 12.50 12.43
C PHE A 47 6.83 12.28 13.26
N VAL A 48 7.87 11.65 12.67
CA VAL A 48 9.18 11.46 13.31
C VAL A 48 9.81 12.80 13.67
N SER A 49 9.74 13.78 12.75
CA SER A 49 10.30 15.11 12.97
C SER A 49 9.57 15.87 14.10
N LEU A 50 8.24 15.75 14.18
CA LEU A 50 7.43 16.31 15.26
C LEU A 50 7.71 15.61 16.60
N ALA A 51 7.80 14.28 16.62
CA ALA A 51 8.13 13.50 17.82
C ALA A 51 9.52 13.85 18.37
N THR A 52 10.48 14.14 17.49
CA THR A 52 11.81 14.61 17.88
C THR A 52 11.76 16.02 18.51
N ALA A 53 10.97 16.93 17.94
CA ALA A 53 10.84 18.30 18.44
C ALA A 53 10.00 18.39 19.74
N ILE A 54 9.08 17.46 19.92
CA ILE A 54 8.12 17.41 21.02
C ILE A 54 8.03 15.96 21.51
N PRO A 55 8.84 15.56 22.51
CA PRO A 55 8.90 14.17 22.95
C PRO A 55 7.57 13.58 23.46
N SER A 56 6.61 14.41 23.83
CA SER A 56 5.26 13.96 24.22
C SER A 56 4.28 13.82 23.06
N PHE A 57 4.68 14.17 21.83
CA PHE A 57 3.83 14.07 20.64
C PHE A 57 3.46 12.60 20.34
N ALA A 58 2.19 12.39 20.05
CA ALA A 58 1.57 11.09 19.89
C ALA A 58 0.83 10.91 18.54
N GLY A 59 1.00 11.86 17.61
CA GLY A 59 0.37 11.85 16.30
C GLY A 59 -0.65 12.96 16.10
N TYR A 60 -1.22 13.00 14.90
CA TYR A 60 -2.34 13.87 14.56
C TYR A 60 -3.29 13.17 13.59
N PHE A 61 -4.57 13.53 13.63
CA PHE A 61 -5.60 12.98 12.73
C PHE A 61 -6.73 13.99 12.51
N LEU A 62 -7.59 13.73 11.52
CA LEU A 62 -8.85 14.44 11.31
C LEU A 62 -9.99 13.72 12.03
N ASP A 63 -10.74 14.44 12.85
CA ASP A 63 -11.98 13.90 13.41
C ASP A 63 -13.14 13.95 12.42
N ALA A 64 -14.29 13.40 12.81
CA ALA A 64 -15.49 13.37 11.97
C ALA A 64 -16.05 14.75 11.58
N THR A 65 -15.65 15.82 12.28
CA THR A 65 -16.01 17.20 11.94
C THR A 65 -14.99 17.87 11.02
N GLY A 66 -13.88 17.19 10.74
CA GLY A 66 -12.76 17.70 9.96
C GLY A 66 -11.84 18.63 10.76
N GLN A 67 -11.90 18.61 12.09
CA GLN A 67 -10.94 19.29 12.96
C GLN A 67 -9.68 18.44 13.09
N VAL A 68 -8.51 19.09 13.14
CA VAL A 68 -7.24 18.39 13.37
C VAL A 68 -7.10 18.16 14.88
N VAL A 69 -7.00 16.90 15.28
CA VAL A 69 -6.70 16.50 16.64
C VAL A 69 -5.21 16.20 16.74
N VAL A 70 -4.50 16.96 17.56
CA VAL A 70 -3.08 16.74 17.89
C VAL A 70 -3.01 15.96 19.19
N GLN A 71 -2.44 14.75 19.14
CA GLN A 71 -2.33 13.90 20.31
C GLN A 71 -1.00 14.13 21.05
N MET A 72 -1.08 14.16 22.38
CA MET A 72 0.07 14.41 23.25
C MET A 72 -0.06 13.58 24.54
N THR A 73 1.04 12.99 25.03
CA THR A 73 1.03 12.23 26.30
C THR A 73 1.01 13.13 27.54
N LYS A 74 1.49 14.37 27.40
CA LYS A 74 1.62 15.36 28.47
C LYS A 74 0.70 16.55 28.22
N THR A 75 -0.15 16.86 29.19
CA THR A 75 -1.14 17.94 29.07
C THR A 75 -0.51 19.33 29.06
N GLU A 76 0.63 19.50 29.74
CA GLU A 76 1.40 20.74 29.78
C GLU A 76 1.95 21.14 28.41
N ASP A 77 2.11 20.19 27.48
CA ASP A 77 2.63 20.45 26.14
C ASP A 77 1.54 20.79 25.12
N PHE A 78 0.25 20.78 25.48
CA PHE A 78 -0.87 20.94 24.52
C PHE A 78 -0.76 22.20 23.66
N GLY A 79 -0.49 23.37 24.27
CA GLY A 79 -0.36 24.62 23.53
C GLY A 79 0.85 24.63 22.59
N LYS A 80 1.98 24.10 23.04
CA LYS A 80 3.20 23.94 22.22
C LYS A 80 2.98 22.98 21.06
N GLY A 81 2.32 21.84 21.32
CA GLY A 81 1.96 20.82 20.34
C GLY A 81 1.15 21.40 19.19
N VAL A 82 0.00 22.00 19.52
CA VAL A 82 -0.89 22.62 18.52
C VAL A 82 -0.17 23.71 17.74
N GLY A 83 0.52 24.64 18.42
CA GLY A 83 1.23 25.73 17.75
C GLY A 83 2.32 25.25 16.79
N THR A 84 3.07 24.20 17.18
CA THR A 84 4.13 23.64 16.33
C THR A 84 3.56 22.91 15.12
N VAL A 85 2.55 22.06 15.30
CA VAL A 85 1.89 21.36 14.19
C VAL A 85 1.29 22.36 13.21
N GLN A 86 0.59 23.38 13.72
CA GLN A 86 0.00 24.43 12.89
C GLN A 86 1.06 25.17 12.06
N HIS A 87 2.16 25.56 12.70
CA HIS A 87 3.27 26.25 12.02
C HIS A 87 3.93 25.40 10.94
N ARG A 88 4.16 24.11 11.23
CA ARG A 88 4.73 23.17 10.27
C ARG A 88 3.81 22.95 9.08
N PHE A 89 2.53 22.72 9.33
CA PHE A 89 1.53 22.58 8.26
C PHE A 89 1.48 23.83 7.37
N ALA A 90 1.50 25.02 7.96
CA ALA A 90 1.42 26.28 7.20
C ALA A 90 2.65 26.52 6.31
N SER A 91 3.83 26.01 6.71
CA SER A 91 5.10 26.18 5.99
C SER A 91 5.47 24.98 5.10
N HIS A 92 4.69 23.89 5.13
CA HIS A 92 5.01 22.67 4.41
C HIS A 92 4.92 22.83 2.88
N ARG A 93 5.75 22.08 2.15
CA ARG A 93 5.71 22.07 0.66
C ARG A 93 4.55 21.26 0.10
N ASP A 94 4.06 20.31 0.89
CA ASP A 94 2.86 19.53 0.62
C ASP A 94 1.60 20.42 0.64
N ALA A 95 0.79 20.38 -0.43
CA ALA A 95 -0.44 21.15 -0.50
C ALA A 95 -1.53 20.64 0.46
N GLY A 96 -1.61 19.32 0.68
CA GLY A 96 -2.51 18.67 1.63
C GLY A 96 -2.28 19.19 3.05
N LEU A 97 -1.04 19.10 3.56
CA LEU A 97 -0.72 19.60 4.89
C LEU A 97 -0.96 21.11 5.03
N ARG A 98 -0.64 21.92 4.01
CA ARG A 98 -1.00 23.35 4.03
C ARG A 98 -2.49 23.60 4.17
N MET A 99 -3.35 22.80 3.54
CA MET A 99 -4.80 22.94 3.72
C MET A 99 -5.22 22.61 5.15
N LEU A 100 -4.57 21.65 5.81
CA LEU A 100 -4.84 21.31 7.22
C LEU A 100 -4.48 22.45 8.18
N SER A 101 -3.48 23.28 7.86
CA SER A 101 -3.11 24.43 8.70
C SER A 101 -4.22 25.46 8.91
N ARG A 102 -5.23 25.46 8.03
CA ARG A 102 -6.39 26.37 8.04
C ARG A 102 -7.58 25.80 8.81
N ARG A 103 -7.53 24.53 9.20
CA ARG A 103 -8.58 23.87 9.97
C ARG A 103 -8.41 24.20 11.47
N PRO A 104 -9.50 24.21 12.23
CA PRO A 104 -9.40 24.23 13.69
C PRO A 104 -8.51 23.08 14.18
N MET A 105 -7.70 23.34 15.20
CA MET A 105 -6.84 22.34 15.82
C MET A 105 -7.12 22.25 17.32
N VAL A 106 -7.16 21.04 17.86
CA VAL A 106 -7.31 20.78 19.30
C VAL A 106 -6.29 19.77 19.77
N ALA A 107 -5.83 19.93 21.01
CA ALA A 107 -4.99 18.93 21.65
C ALA A 107 -5.86 17.87 22.34
N ARG A 108 -5.42 16.61 22.33
CA ARG A 108 -6.02 15.50 23.08
C ARG A 108 -4.94 14.70 23.80
N GLN A 109 -5.24 14.28 25.03
CA GLN A 109 -4.33 13.41 25.77
C GLN A 109 -4.28 12.02 25.14
N ALA A 110 -3.08 11.49 24.98
CA ALA A 110 -2.78 10.15 24.52
C ALA A 110 -1.98 9.38 25.58
N ARG A 111 -1.84 8.06 25.40
CA ARG A 111 -1.13 7.20 26.34
C ARG A 111 0.31 6.95 25.92
N TYR A 112 0.53 6.72 24.64
CA TYR A 112 1.83 6.42 24.05
C TYR A 112 2.25 7.53 23.11
N THR A 113 3.54 7.78 23.04
CA THR A 113 4.14 8.70 22.08
C THR A 113 4.18 8.08 20.69
N PHE A 114 4.33 8.89 19.65
CA PHE A 114 4.48 8.40 18.28
C PHE A 114 5.75 7.53 18.15
N ALA A 115 6.83 7.93 18.84
CA ALA A 115 8.09 7.18 18.83
C ALA A 115 7.93 5.76 19.40
N GLU A 116 7.16 5.59 20.47
CA GLU A 116 6.85 4.26 21.01
C GLU A 116 6.02 3.43 20.05
N LEU A 117 4.95 4.01 19.47
CA LEU A 117 4.07 3.30 18.55
C LEU A 117 4.81 2.89 17.25
N SER A 118 5.60 3.79 16.67
CA SER A 118 6.38 3.51 15.45
C SER A 118 7.42 2.40 15.69
N ALA A 119 8.12 2.42 16.83
CA ALA A 119 9.06 1.37 17.20
C ALA A 119 8.36 0.01 17.40
N TRP A 120 7.18 -0.02 18.01
CA TRP A 120 6.40 -1.25 18.15
C TRP A 120 5.83 -1.75 16.82
N ARG A 121 5.40 -0.84 15.93
CA ARG A 121 5.00 -1.21 14.57
C ARG A 121 6.18 -1.84 13.83
N ASP A 122 7.38 -1.27 13.90
CA ASP A 122 8.54 -1.87 13.22
C ASP A 122 8.86 -3.30 13.69
N LEU A 123 8.64 -3.59 14.98
CA LEU A 123 8.70 -4.97 15.50
C LEU A 123 7.57 -5.87 14.94
N VAL A 124 6.36 -5.34 14.81
CA VAL A 124 5.24 -6.06 14.17
C VAL A 124 5.54 -6.32 12.69
N TYR A 125 6.06 -5.33 11.98
CA TYR A 125 6.47 -5.43 10.60
C TYR A 125 7.49 -6.56 10.40
N GLU A 126 8.54 -6.60 11.23
CA GLU A 126 9.62 -7.58 11.14
C GLU A 126 9.16 -9.02 11.47
N HIS A 127 8.27 -9.20 12.45
CA HIS A 127 7.96 -10.52 12.99
C HIS A 127 6.57 -11.07 12.65
N ILE A 128 5.63 -10.21 12.25
CA ILE A 128 4.20 -10.56 12.14
C ILE A 128 3.65 -10.31 10.73
N LEU A 129 4.00 -9.22 10.05
CA LEU A 129 3.39 -8.87 8.76
C LEU A 129 3.53 -9.99 7.70
N GLY A 130 4.66 -10.71 7.73
CA GLY A 130 4.92 -11.84 6.83
C GLY A 130 4.06 -13.09 7.10
N MET A 131 3.36 -13.18 8.22
CA MET A 131 2.56 -14.37 8.57
C MET A 131 1.34 -14.52 7.64
N PRO A 132 1.02 -15.74 7.18
CA PRO A 132 -0.18 -16.00 6.38
C PRO A 132 -1.45 -15.48 7.06
N GLY A 133 -2.26 -14.75 6.31
CA GLY A 133 -3.50 -14.14 6.77
C GLY A 133 -3.35 -12.73 7.35
N VAL A 134 -2.17 -12.31 7.83
CA VAL A 134 -1.97 -10.93 8.32
C VAL A 134 -2.01 -9.96 7.14
N ALA A 135 -2.95 -9.03 7.15
CA ALA A 135 -3.22 -8.15 6.02
C ALA A 135 -2.33 -6.90 6.00
N PHE A 136 -2.21 -6.23 7.14
CA PHE A 136 -1.42 -5.01 7.31
C PHE A 136 -1.04 -4.80 8.77
N ASP A 137 -0.07 -3.91 8.98
CA ASP A 137 0.28 -3.28 10.25
C ASP A 137 0.32 -1.76 10.07
N ASP A 138 -0.09 -1.01 11.09
CA ASP A 138 -0.16 0.44 11.02
C ASP A 138 0.02 1.10 12.40
N VAL A 139 0.53 2.34 12.40
CA VAL A 139 0.45 3.23 13.56
C VAL A 139 -0.88 3.96 13.47
N ASP A 140 -1.86 3.55 14.27
CA ASP A 140 -3.17 4.21 14.31
C ASP A 140 -3.13 5.34 15.34
N GLU A 141 -2.78 6.55 14.89
CA GLU A 141 -2.70 7.73 15.77
C GLU A 141 -4.07 8.12 16.30
N ALA A 142 -5.16 7.86 15.57
CA ALA A 142 -6.50 8.18 16.04
C ALA A 142 -6.87 7.36 17.29
N ARG A 143 -6.49 6.08 17.33
CA ARG A 143 -6.67 5.18 18.50
C ARG A 143 -5.48 5.19 19.46
N ASN A 144 -4.35 5.77 19.07
CA ASN A 144 -3.08 5.75 19.79
C ASN A 144 -2.55 4.32 20.00
N ARG A 145 -2.58 3.48 18.97
CA ARG A 145 -2.25 2.04 19.03
C ARG A 145 -1.48 1.61 17.78
N VAL A 146 -0.83 0.45 17.87
CA VAL A 146 -0.42 -0.30 16.66
C VAL A 146 -1.60 -1.17 16.24
N THR A 147 -2.13 -0.95 15.05
CA THR A 147 -3.24 -1.73 14.50
C THR A 147 -2.71 -2.85 13.62
N ILE A 148 -3.23 -4.06 13.80
CA ILE A 148 -2.90 -5.23 12.99
C ILE A 148 -4.19 -5.74 12.32
N GLY A 149 -4.19 -5.74 11.00
CA GLY A 149 -5.31 -6.25 10.19
C GLY A 149 -5.26 -7.78 10.09
N LEU A 150 -6.27 -8.47 10.62
CA LEU A 150 -6.39 -9.93 10.62
C LEU A 150 -7.77 -10.39 10.12
N PRO A 151 -7.87 -11.57 9.50
CA PRO A 151 -9.17 -12.20 9.25
C PRO A 151 -9.85 -12.56 10.56
N ASP A 152 -11.11 -12.95 10.48
CA ASP A 152 -11.85 -13.53 11.61
C ASP A 152 -11.34 -14.95 11.90
N ASP A 153 -10.14 -15.04 12.47
CA ASP A 153 -9.44 -16.26 12.86
C ASP A 153 -8.89 -16.11 14.30
N PRO A 154 -9.57 -16.71 15.30
CA PRO A 154 -9.13 -16.67 16.69
C PRO A 154 -7.75 -17.29 16.93
N THR A 155 -7.37 -18.31 16.15
CA THR A 155 -6.09 -19.02 16.29
C THR A 155 -4.94 -18.12 15.84
N LEU A 156 -5.10 -17.48 14.68
CA LEU A 156 -4.12 -16.51 14.19
C LEU A 156 -4.00 -15.32 15.15
N ARG A 157 -5.12 -14.77 15.62
CA ARG A 157 -5.13 -13.68 16.60
C ARG A 157 -4.36 -14.04 17.87
N GLN A 158 -4.61 -15.23 18.44
CA GLN A 158 -3.90 -15.68 19.63
C GLN A 158 -2.40 -15.85 19.37
N LYS A 159 -2.02 -16.39 18.22
CA LYS A 159 -0.61 -16.51 17.82
C LYS A 159 0.07 -15.15 17.74
N VAL A 160 -0.56 -14.16 17.10
CA VAL A 160 -0.04 -12.79 17.01
C VAL A 160 0.10 -12.17 18.41
N MET A 161 -0.89 -12.34 19.29
CA MET A 161 -0.81 -11.84 20.68
C MET A 161 0.34 -12.44 21.48
N VAL A 162 0.66 -13.73 21.29
CA VAL A 162 1.81 -14.36 21.95
C VAL A 162 3.12 -13.74 21.45
N ILE A 163 3.24 -13.50 20.14
CA ILE A 163 4.43 -12.89 19.53
C ILE A 163 4.59 -11.45 20.03
N THR A 164 3.55 -10.60 19.95
CA THR A 164 3.65 -9.20 20.41
C THR A 164 4.01 -9.09 21.88
N LYS A 165 3.46 -9.97 22.73
CA LYS A 165 3.84 -10.05 24.15
C LYS A 165 5.30 -10.46 24.34
N ALA A 166 5.78 -11.45 23.58
CA ALA A 166 7.18 -11.88 23.61
C ALA A 166 8.15 -10.77 23.16
N LEU A 167 7.70 -9.90 22.26
CA LEU A 167 8.43 -8.70 21.82
C LEU A 167 8.36 -7.52 22.82
N GLY A 168 7.68 -7.70 23.95
CA GLY A 168 7.56 -6.69 24.99
C GLY A 168 6.58 -5.55 24.67
N ILE A 169 5.75 -5.70 23.64
CA ILE A 169 4.73 -4.70 23.29
C ILE A 169 3.59 -4.79 24.31
N PRO A 170 3.17 -3.67 24.94
CA PRO A 170 2.03 -3.68 25.84
C PRO A 170 0.77 -4.22 25.15
N THR A 171 0.05 -5.13 25.79
CA THR A 171 -1.16 -5.74 25.17
C THR A 171 -2.20 -4.69 24.83
N ASP A 172 -2.29 -3.65 25.66
CA ASP A 172 -3.18 -2.52 25.47
C ASP A 172 -2.63 -1.48 24.50
N ALA A 173 -1.44 -1.65 23.92
CA ALA A 173 -0.93 -0.87 22.78
C ALA A 173 -1.28 -1.49 21.42
N ILE A 174 -1.80 -2.74 21.40
CA ILE A 174 -2.21 -3.43 20.18
C ILE A 174 -3.72 -3.28 19.96
N ASN A 175 -4.10 -2.94 18.74
CA ASN A 175 -5.45 -3.02 18.22
C ASN A 175 -5.52 -4.07 17.09
N PHE A 176 -6.62 -4.80 17.01
CA PHE A 176 -6.85 -5.75 15.93
C PHE A 176 -8.06 -5.31 15.12
N GLU A 177 -7.89 -5.23 13.81
CA GLU A 177 -8.96 -4.88 12.88
C GLU A 177 -9.28 -6.06 11.96
N LEU A 178 -10.56 -6.23 11.64
CA LEU A 178 -10.96 -7.23 10.66
C LEU A 178 -10.49 -6.79 9.27
N ALA A 179 -9.51 -7.50 8.74
CA ALA A 179 -8.95 -7.24 7.42
C ALA A 179 -8.59 -8.56 6.73
N ARG A 180 -8.59 -8.54 5.42
CA ARG A 180 -8.12 -9.68 4.62
C ARG A 180 -7.09 -9.16 3.64
N ARG A 181 -6.08 -9.97 3.36
CA ARG A 181 -5.21 -9.70 2.21
C ARG A 181 -6.07 -9.62 0.96
N SER A 182 -5.78 -8.64 0.11
CA SER A 182 -6.39 -8.55 -1.20
C SER A 182 -6.06 -9.82 -1.98
N THR A 183 -7.09 -10.60 -2.31
CA THR A 183 -6.95 -11.70 -3.26
C THR A 183 -6.91 -11.10 -4.67
N PRO A 184 -6.00 -11.56 -5.56
CA PRO A 184 -6.07 -11.18 -6.97
C PRO A 184 -7.47 -11.47 -7.49
N MET A 185 -8.22 -10.43 -7.87
CA MET A 185 -9.46 -10.63 -8.59
C MET A 185 -9.08 -11.14 -9.98
N GLY A 186 -9.78 -12.16 -10.46
CA GLY A 186 -9.49 -12.73 -11.78
C GLY A 186 -9.56 -11.65 -12.86
N SER A 187 -8.70 -11.75 -13.88
CA SER A 187 -8.55 -10.79 -14.99
C SER A 187 -9.76 -10.74 -15.93
N ALA A 188 -10.95 -10.49 -15.41
CA ALA A 188 -12.12 -10.25 -16.23
C ALA A 188 -11.87 -8.99 -17.06
N ILE A 189 -11.86 -9.11 -18.38
CA ILE A 189 -11.99 -7.93 -19.23
C ILE A 189 -13.41 -7.43 -19.02
N HIS A 190 -13.57 -6.22 -18.49
CA HIS A 190 -14.84 -5.52 -18.54
C HIS A 190 -15.02 -5.01 -19.98
N ALA A 191 -15.23 -5.91 -20.95
CA ALA A 191 -15.31 -5.54 -22.36
C ALA A 191 -16.63 -4.80 -22.62
N ALA A 192 -16.66 -3.50 -22.31
CA ALA A 192 -17.74 -2.63 -22.71
C ALA A 192 -17.56 -2.37 -24.22
N THR A 193 -18.51 -2.80 -25.04
CA THR A 193 -18.51 -2.51 -26.48
C THR A 193 -18.88 -1.06 -26.80
N ASP A 194 -19.01 -0.19 -25.79
CA ASP A 194 -19.36 1.22 -25.93
C ASP A 194 -18.13 2.04 -26.40
N PRO A 195 -18.13 2.57 -27.63
CA PRO A 195 -17.00 3.34 -28.14
C PRO A 195 -16.87 4.69 -27.43
N GLY A 196 -15.82 4.83 -26.61
CA GLY A 196 -15.45 6.09 -25.96
C GLY A 196 -16.25 6.47 -24.70
N GLY A 197 -17.30 5.71 -24.37
CA GLY A 197 -18.14 5.97 -23.20
C GLY A 197 -17.65 5.32 -21.90
N SER A 198 -16.68 4.39 -21.96
CA SER A 198 -16.25 3.62 -20.79
C SER A 198 -14.73 3.50 -20.64
N ILE A 199 -14.26 3.53 -19.40
CA ILE A 199 -12.84 3.27 -19.06
C ILE A 199 -12.40 1.84 -19.37
N ALA A 200 -13.34 0.91 -19.60
CA ALA A 200 -13.04 -0.48 -19.95
C ALA A 200 -13.40 -0.81 -21.42
N GLY A 201 -13.80 0.21 -22.20
CA GLY A 201 -14.23 0.04 -23.59
C GLY A 201 -13.15 0.32 -24.63
N THR A 202 -13.59 0.61 -25.86
CA THR A 202 -12.69 1.15 -26.87
C THR A 202 -12.50 2.64 -26.62
N TYR A 203 -11.26 3.11 -26.66
CA TYR A 203 -10.94 4.52 -26.43
C TYR A 203 -9.80 4.96 -27.34
N SER A 204 -9.89 6.20 -27.83
CA SER A 204 -8.92 6.83 -28.74
C SER A 204 -7.97 7.79 -28.02
N THR A 205 -8.12 7.93 -26.70
CA THR A 205 -7.23 8.71 -25.85
C THR A 205 -7.20 8.04 -24.48
N VAL A 206 -6.00 7.83 -23.92
CA VAL A 206 -5.83 7.16 -22.63
C VAL A 206 -5.33 8.11 -21.55
N GLY A 207 -5.83 7.91 -20.32
CA GLY A 207 -5.36 8.59 -19.13
C GLY A 207 -5.51 7.67 -17.91
N GLY A 208 -5.40 8.23 -16.71
CA GLY A 208 -5.62 7.48 -15.49
C GLY A 208 -7.03 6.88 -15.40
N GLY A 209 -7.15 5.70 -14.79
CA GLY A 209 -8.41 4.98 -14.61
C GLY A 209 -8.79 4.02 -15.75
N TYR A 210 -8.20 4.17 -16.94
CA TYR A 210 -8.52 3.30 -18.09
C TYR A 210 -7.96 1.89 -17.93
N GLN A 211 -8.69 0.89 -18.42
CA GLN A 211 -8.25 -0.48 -18.46
C GLN A 211 -7.16 -0.66 -19.51
N ILE A 212 -6.03 -1.25 -19.13
CA ILE A 212 -4.95 -1.63 -20.03
C ILE A 212 -4.71 -3.14 -19.93
N ASN A 213 -4.25 -3.74 -21.01
CA ASN A 213 -3.77 -5.12 -21.00
C ASN A 213 -2.25 -5.12 -21.18
N HIS A 214 -1.54 -5.89 -20.36
CA HIS A 214 -0.13 -6.17 -20.60
C HIS A 214 -0.04 -7.40 -21.49
N THR A 215 0.73 -7.31 -22.57
CA THR A 215 0.90 -8.41 -23.52
C THR A 215 1.45 -9.63 -22.79
N GLY A 216 0.66 -10.69 -22.68
CA GLY A 216 0.97 -11.91 -21.92
C GLY A 216 0.89 -11.79 -20.38
N GLY A 217 0.56 -10.60 -19.86
CA GLY A 217 0.36 -10.31 -18.44
C GLY A 217 -1.12 -10.18 -18.06
N PHE A 218 -1.40 -9.32 -17.07
CA PHE A 218 -2.74 -9.13 -16.51
C PHE A 218 -3.44 -7.88 -17.07
N ASN A 219 -4.76 -7.85 -16.92
CA ASN A 219 -5.54 -6.62 -17.11
C ASN A 219 -5.38 -5.74 -15.88
N CYS A 220 -5.08 -4.47 -16.11
CA CYS A 220 -4.83 -3.51 -15.05
C CYS A 220 -5.43 -2.15 -15.37
N THR A 221 -5.27 -1.23 -14.43
CA THR A 221 -5.67 0.17 -14.58
C THR A 221 -4.43 1.00 -14.89
N ALA A 222 -4.50 1.85 -15.92
CA ALA A 222 -3.52 2.91 -16.14
C ALA A 222 -3.62 3.95 -15.02
N THR A 223 -2.50 4.38 -14.44
CA THR A 223 -2.51 5.32 -13.31
C THR A 223 -2.55 6.77 -13.77
N VAL A 224 -1.53 7.21 -14.51
CA VAL A 224 -1.44 8.59 -15.00
C VAL A 224 -0.46 8.68 -16.17
N ALA A 225 -0.77 9.52 -17.16
CA ALA A 225 0.18 9.87 -18.20
C ALA A 225 1.04 11.06 -17.74
N ALA A 226 2.36 10.95 -17.88
CA ALA A 226 3.33 11.95 -17.44
C ALA A 226 4.44 12.12 -18.49
N ASP A 227 5.25 13.17 -18.34
CA ASP A 227 6.47 13.32 -19.13
C ASP A 227 7.66 12.97 -18.23
N PHE A 228 8.46 11.98 -18.63
CA PHE A 228 9.67 11.53 -17.93
C PHE A 228 10.85 11.57 -18.91
N ALA A 229 11.94 12.26 -18.55
CA ALA A 229 13.08 12.49 -19.43
C ALA A 229 12.68 12.95 -20.86
N SER A 230 11.75 13.92 -20.94
CA SER A 230 11.18 14.46 -22.18
C SER A 230 10.36 13.47 -23.02
N THR A 231 10.05 12.29 -22.49
CA THR A 231 9.26 11.25 -23.17
C THR A 231 7.90 11.12 -22.49
N ARG A 232 6.82 11.02 -23.27
CA ARG A 232 5.49 10.72 -22.75
C ARG A 232 5.47 9.26 -22.27
N VAL A 233 5.20 9.07 -20.99
CA VAL A 233 5.04 7.75 -20.37
C VAL A 233 3.64 7.61 -19.79
N LEU A 234 3.19 6.35 -19.67
CA LEU A 234 2.07 5.97 -18.83
C LEU A 234 2.62 5.20 -17.63
N LEU A 235 2.17 5.60 -16.45
CA LEU A 235 2.46 4.87 -15.22
C LEU A 235 1.47 3.72 -15.07
N GLY A 236 1.97 2.51 -14.85
CA GLY A 236 1.18 1.32 -14.56
C GLY A 236 1.69 0.59 -13.33
N ALA A 237 0.99 -0.47 -12.92
CA ALA A 237 1.46 -1.34 -11.86
C ALA A 237 2.36 -2.44 -12.45
N SER A 238 3.49 -2.68 -11.81
CA SER A 238 4.50 -3.63 -12.31
C SER A 238 4.08 -5.08 -12.11
N HIS A 239 3.29 -5.39 -11.07
CA HIS A 239 2.75 -6.74 -10.93
C HIS A 239 1.85 -7.18 -12.11
N CYS A 240 1.47 -6.24 -12.98
CA CYS A 240 0.69 -6.50 -14.18
C CYS A 240 1.52 -7.01 -15.36
N SER A 241 2.83 -6.76 -15.36
CA SER A 241 3.76 -7.27 -16.37
C SER A 241 3.93 -8.80 -16.25
N ILE A 242 4.54 -9.41 -17.26
CA ILE A 242 4.86 -10.85 -17.20
C ILE A 242 5.94 -11.07 -16.16
N SER A 243 7.01 -10.30 -16.26
CA SER A 243 8.11 -10.33 -15.30
C SER A 243 7.80 -9.35 -14.18
N ARG A 244 6.92 -9.77 -13.27
CA ARG A 244 6.53 -8.94 -12.13
C ARG A 244 7.76 -8.36 -11.44
N TYR A 245 7.75 -7.05 -11.23
CA TYR A 245 8.81 -6.32 -10.53
C TYR A 245 10.15 -6.36 -11.27
N ALA A 246 10.15 -6.48 -12.59
CA ALA A 246 11.34 -6.47 -13.41
C ALA A 246 11.02 -5.98 -14.84
N LEU A 247 11.97 -5.25 -15.43
CA LEU A 247 11.86 -4.81 -16.81
C LEU A 247 11.80 -6.02 -17.76
N ASP A 248 10.70 -6.15 -18.50
CA ASP A 248 10.53 -7.17 -19.54
C ASP A 248 10.35 -6.60 -20.96
N ASN A 249 10.24 -5.27 -21.09
CA ASN A 249 9.98 -4.57 -22.36
C ASN A 249 8.65 -5.01 -23.01
N GLY A 250 7.69 -5.47 -22.21
CA GLY A 250 6.37 -5.84 -22.67
C GLY A 250 5.54 -4.64 -23.11
N ASP A 251 4.64 -4.88 -24.06
CA ASP A 251 3.71 -3.86 -24.55
C ASP A 251 2.45 -3.78 -23.68
N ILE A 252 1.98 -2.55 -23.46
CA ILE A 252 0.62 -2.28 -23.00
C ILE A 252 -0.29 -2.02 -24.20
N THR A 253 -1.47 -2.64 -24.19
CA THR A 253 -2.46 -2.58 -25.25
C THR A 253 -3.82 -2.12 -24.74
N ASN A 254 -4.65 -1.57 -25.61
CA ASN A 254 -6.08 -1.45 -25.34
C ASN A 254 -6.68 -2.88 -25.31
N PRO A 255 -7.35 -3.30 -24.22
CA PRO A 255 -7.81 -4.68 -24.06
C PRO A 255 -8.91 -5.10 -25.05
N VAL A 256 -9.62 -4.15 -25.64
CA VAL A 256 -10.77 -4.42 -26.54
C VAL A 256 -10.34 -4.50 -28.00
N ILE A 257 -9.49 -3.58 -28.46
CA ILE A 257 -9.04 -3.53 -29.87
C ILE A 257 -7.63 -4.10 -30.09
N GLY A 258 -6.90 -4.43 -29.03
CA GLY A 258 -5.53 -4.98 -29.11
C GLY A 258 -4.49 -3.99 -29.63
N ALA A 259 -4.83 -2.71 -29.75
CA ALA A 259 -3.90 -1.69 -30.22
C ALA A 259 -2.80 -1.45 -29.19
N VAL A 260 -1.54 -1.60 -29.59
CA VAL A 260 -0.38 -1.23 -28.77
C VAL A 260 -0.43 0.26 -28.47
N MET A 261 -0.25 0.62 -27.20
CA MET A 261 -0.24 2.00 -26.73
C MET A 261 1.15 2.45 -26.31
N GLY A 262 1.96 1.54 -25.78
CA GLY A 262 3.31 1.81 -25.32
C GLY A 262 4.03 0.54 -24.92
N THR A 263 5.32 0.69 -24.63
CA THR A 263 6.24 -0.40 -24.29
C THR A 263 6.91 -0.08 -22.96
N GLU A 264 7.08 -1.08 -22.10
CA GLU A 264 7.75 -0.91 -20.82
C GLU A 264 9.18 -0.37 -21.02
N SER A 265 9.53 0.67 -20.27
CA SER A 265 10.82 1.34 -20.37
C SER A 265 11.55 1.46 -19.04
N SER A 266 10.85 1.25 -17.93
CA SER A 266 11.46 1.21 -16.60
C SER A 266 10.58 0.42 -15.63
N ASP A 267 11.12 -0.66 -15.09
CA ASP A 267 10.58 -1.35 -13.93
C ASP A 267 11.77 -1.80 -13.04
N PRO A 268 12.01 -1.10 -11.91
CA PRO A 268 13.16 -1.41 -11.06
C PRO A 268 13.08 -2.82 -10.49
N THR A 269 14.13 -3.62 -10.71
CA THR A 269 14.25 -4.93 -10.08
C THR A 269 14.31 -4.78 -8.57
N PRO A 270 13.68 -5.69 -7.80
CA PRO A 270 13.88 -5.72 -6.37
C PRO A 270 15.36 -5.99 -6.05
N THR A 271 15.92 -5.21 -5.13
CA THR A 271 17.34 -5.36 -4.72
C THR A 271 17.52 -6.26 -3.50
N SER A 272 16.44 -6.68 -2.84
CA SER A 272 16.48 -7.62 -1.72
C SER A 272 15.08 -8.14 -1.40
N SER A 273 15.03 -9.30 -0.79
CA SER A 273 13.82 -10.02 -0.42
C SER A 273 13.43 -9.77 1.04
N PHE A 274 12.88 -8.61 1.34
CA PHE A 274 12.27 -8.40 2.65
C PHE A 274 10.87 -9.05 2.63
N CYS A 275 10.47 -9.80 3.68
CA CYS A 275 9.18 -10.53 3.70
C CYS A 275 8.92 -11.51 2.53
N GLN A 276 9.90 -12.34 2.14
CA GLN A 276 9.77 -13.41 1.12
C GLN A 276 9.02 -14.66 1.61
N TRP A 277 7.90 -14.49 2.33
CA TRP A 277 7.29 -15.58 3.10
C TRP A 277 6.12 -16.25 2.36
N ASP A 278 5.77 -15.73 1.18
CA ASP A 278 4.77 -16.26 0.25
C ASP A 278 5.29 -16.12 -1.19
N PRO A 279 5.20 -17.14 -2.07
CA PRO A 279 5.58 -17.01 -3.49
C PRO A 279 4.86 -15.87 -4.24
N TRP A 280 3.78 -15.34 -3.68
CA TRP A 280 2.99 -14.26 -4.27
C TRP A 280 3.30 -12.87 -3.71
N TYR A 281 4.02 -12.77 -2.58
CA TYR A 281 4.23 -11.50 -1.88
C TYR A 281 5.68 -11.35 -1.44
N SER A 282 6.30 -10.24 -1.81
CA SER A 282 7.65 -9.88 -1.40
C SER A 282 7.69 -8.38 -1.19
N CYS A 283 8.27 -7.95 -0.07
CA CYS A 283 8.57 -6.56 0.21
C CYS A 283 10.00 -6.28 -0.27
N TYR A 284 10.18 -5.14 -0.91
CA TYR A 284 11.41 -4.86 -1.63
C TYR A 284 11.93 -3.50 -1.15
N PRO A 285 12.86 -3.45 -0.19
CA PRO A 285 13.21 -2.21 0.51
C PRO A 285 13.96 -1.18 -0.35
N ALA A 286 14.34 -1.50 -1.60
CA ALA A 286 14.77 -0.49 -2.58
C ALA A 286 13.79 -0.28 -3.74
N ARG A 287 12.60 -0.87 -3.66
CA ARG A 287 11.50 -0.67 -4.60
C ARG A 287 10.39 0.04 -3.85
N GLY A 288 10.43 1.38 -3.91
CA GLY A 288 9.53 2.25 -3.14
C GLY A 288 8.06 2.21 -3.58
N SER A 289 7.72 1.54 -4.68
CA SER A 289 6.35 1.42 -5.15
C SER A 289 6.15 0.27 -6.14
N ASP A 290 4.90 -0.16 -6.28
CA ASP A 290 4.46 -1.06 -7.35
C ASP A 290 4.21 -0.32 -8.66
N ALA A 291 5.29 0.20 -9.23
CA ALA A 291 5.24 1.06 -10.41
C ALA A 291 6.15 0.58 -11.54
N ALA A 292 5.61 0.62 -12.75
CA ALA A 292 6.37 0.50 -14.00
C ALA A 292 6.02 1.68 -14.93
N LEU A 293 6.99 2.11 -15.74
CA LEU A 293 6.81 3.14 -16.76
C LEU A 293 6.72 2.51 -18.15
N TYR A 294 5.75 2.96 -18.93
CA TYR A 294 5.54 2.56 -20.31
C TYR A 294 5.73 3.75 -21.23
N THR A 295 6.75 3.72 -22.09
CA THR A 295 6.97 4.73 -23.12
C THR A 295 5.88 4.62 -24.17
N MET A 296 5.14 5.71 -24.38
CA MET A 296 4.03 5.73 -25.32
C MET A 296 4.53 5.78 -26.77
N ASN A 297 3.91 4.98 -27.64
CA ASN A 297 4.33 4.82 -29.05
C ASN A 297 3.98 6.01 -29.96
N GLY A 298 3.51 7.13 -29.40
CA GLY A 298 3.12 8.36 -30.10
C GLY A 298 1.82 8.28 -30.91
N THR A 299 1.30 7.09 -31.21
CA THR A 299 0.07 6.91 -32.01
C THR A 299 -1.20 6.94 -31.17
N MET A 300 -1.12 6.60 -29.88
CA MET A 300 -2.22 6.73 -28.93
C MET A 300 -2.13 8.07 -28.17
N PRO A 301 -3.06 9.01 -28.40
CA PRO A 301 -3.15 10.23 -27.61
C PRO A 301 -3.27 9.95 -26.11
N THR A 302 -2.67 10.80 -25.30
CA THR A 302 -2.72 10.70 -23.83
C THR A 302 -3.06 12.03 -23.19
N VAL A 303 -3.82 11.99 -22.09
CA VAL A 303 -4.11 13.19 -21.28
C VAL A 303 -3.11 13.29 -20.13
N ARG A 304 -2.13 14.19 -20.28
CA ARG A 304 -1.11 14.42 -19.25
C ARG A 304 -1.76 14.83 -17.93
N GLY A 305 -1.45 14.12 -16.85
CA GLY A 305 -2.01 14.37 -15.52
C GLY A 305 -3.53 14.13 -15.43
N GLY A 306 -4.16 13.61 -16.48
CA GLY A 306 -5.59 13.35 -16.52
C GLY A 306 -5.93 12.00 -15.91
N ILE A 307 -6.96 11.98 -15.08
CA ILE A 307 -7.61 10.77 -14.56
C ILE A 307 -9.06 10.82 -15.03
N ALA A 308 -9.58 9.74 -15.60
CA ALA A 308 -10.95 9.68 -16.09
C ALA A 308 -11.94 10.04 -14.98
N ARG A 309 -12.83 10.98 -15.27
CA ARG A 309 -13.94 11.32 -14.40
C ARG A 309 -15.17 10.54 -14.82
N LEU A 310 -15.68 9.71 -13.92
CA LEU A 310 -16.86 8.90 -14.18
C LEU A 310 -18.14 9.64 -13.80
N THR A 311 -19.29 9.17 -14.27
CA THR A 311 -20.59 9.84 -14.07
C THR A 311 -21.02 9.91 -12.61
N SER A 312 -20.53 9.01 -11.75
CA SER A 312 -20.75 9.05 -10.30
C SER A 312 -19.64 8.33 -9.55
N SER A 313 -19.45 8.73 -8.29
CA SER A 313 -18.61 8.01 -7.33
C SER A 313 -19.47 7.19 -6.37
N GLN A 314 -18.89 6.12 -5.82
CA GLN A 314 -19.59 5.25 -4.86
C GLN A 314 -18.65 4.69 -3.79
N ARG A 315 -19.23 4.20 -2.69
CA ARG A 315 -18.47 3.58 -1.62
C ARG A 315 -18.27 2.07 -1.83
N ASP A 316 -19.27 1.39 -2.38
CA ASP A 316 -19.23 -0.05 -2.61
C ASP A 316 -18.50 -0.36 -3.94
N PRO A 317 -17.35 -1.05 -3.92
CA PRO A 317 -16.61 -1.38 -5.13
C PRO A 317 -17.28 -2.48 -5.97
N ASN A 318 -18.30 -3.20 -5.45
CA ASN A 318 -18.88 -4.37 -6.13
C ASN A 318 -19.86 -4.04 -7.26
N VAL A 319 -20.25 -2.77 -7.42
CA VAL A 319 -21.21 -2.34 -8.46
C VAL A 319 -20.55 -1.28 -9.34
N PRO A 320 -19.51 -1.60 -10.12
CA PRO A 320 -18.66 -0.60 -10.74
C PRO A 320 -19.42 0.31 -11.70
N ASN A 321 -19.32 1.63 -11.51
CA ASN A 321 -19.66 2.60 -12.54
C ASN A 321 -18.43 2.84 -13.41
N LEU A 322 -18.48 2.44 -14.68
CA LEU A 322 -17.36 2.55 -15.62
C LEU A 322 -17.59 3.62 -16.70
N THR A 323 -18.68 4.39 -16.62
CA THR A 323 -19.06 5.35 -17.66
C THR A 323 -18.35 6.68 -17.44
N VAL A 324 -17.63 7.15 -18.46
CA VAL A 324 -16.92 8.45 -18.46
C VAL A 324 -17.94 9.59 -18.62
N ALA A 325 -17.78 10.66 -17.85
CA ALA A 325 -18.61 11.85 -17.95
C ALA A 325 -18.32 12.64 -19.24
N THR A 326 -19.35 13.12 -19.94
CA THR A 326 -19.18 13.84 -21.22
C THR A 326 -18.73 15.29 -21.06
N ASP A 327 -19.27 16.00 -20.06
CA ASP A 327 -19.12 17.45 -19.98
C ASP A 327 -17.81 17.87 -19.29
N TYR A 328 -17.20 16.96 -18.53
CA TYR A 328 -15.89 17.13 -17.88
C TYR A 328 -15.23 15.75 -17.69
N PRO A 329 -14.65 15.14 -18.73
CA PRO A 329 -14.21 13.74 -18.70
C PRO A 329 -12.95 13.48 -17.87
N TRP A 330 -12.34 14.51 -17.28
CA TRP A 330 -11.05 14.40 -16.61
C TRP A 330 -11.04 15.13 -15.27
N PHE A 331 -10.49 14.46 -14.25
CA PHE A 331 -9.78 15.12 -13.16
C PHE A 331 -8.35 15.41 -13.61
N TYR A 332 -7.79 16.53 -13.16
CA TYR A 332 -6.40 16.87 -13.42
C TYR A 332 -5.62 16.87 -12.11
N VAL A 333 -4.47 16.19 -12.12
CA VAL A 333 -3.49 16.26 -11.04
C VAL A 333 -2.88 17.65 -11.04
N THR A 334 -3.21 18.45 -10.04
CA THR A 334 -2.71 19.83 -9.87
C THR A 334 -1.63 19.94 -8.80
N SER A 335 -1.54 18.97 -7.91
CA SER A 335 -0.51 18.87 -6.87
C SER A 335 -0.37 17.42 -6.40
N VAL A 336 0.69 17.16 -5.66
CA VAL A 336 0.97 15.86 -5.02
C VAL A 336 0.96 16.07 -3.51
N ALA A 337 0.31 15.15 -2.80
CA ALA A 337 0.47 14.97 -1.37
C ALA A 337 1.41 13.78 -1.12
N TYR A 338 2.35 13.95 -0.22
CA TYR A 338 3.33 12.95 0.23
C TYR A 338 2.98 12.43 1.63
N THR A 339 2.03 13.06 2.32
CA THR A 339 1.56 12.64 3.63
C THR A 339 0.05 12.59 3.63
N HIS A 340 -0.50 11.49 4.14
CA HIS A 340 -1.92 11.30 4.35
C HIS A 340 -2.24 11.33 5.84
N VAL A 341 -3.46 11.74 6.16
CA VAL A 341 -3.90 11.89 7.55
C VAL A 341 -5.13 11.04 7.78
N VAL A 342 -5.14 10.26 8.86
CA VAL A 342 -6.33 9.48 9.27
C VAL A 342 -7.56 10.40 9.31
N GLY A 343 -8.66 9.96 8.71
CA GLY A 343 -9.89 10.74 8.52
C GLY A 343 -9.95 11.54 7.21
N GLU A 344 -8.89 11.57 6.41
CA GLU A 344 -8.91 12.13 5.06
C GLU A 344 -9.73 11.24 4.12
N GLN A 345 -10.64 11.84 3.33
CA GLN A 345 -11.33 11.12 2.28
C GLN A 345 -10.44 11.00 1.04
N VAL A 346 -10.22 9.78 0.58
CA VAL A 346 -9.50 9.48 -0.66
C VAL A 346 -10.43 8.93 -1.71
N GLN A 347 -10.08 9.18 -2.97
CA GLN A 347 -10.83 8.70 -4.12
C GLN A 347 -9.88 7.99 -5.07
N LYS A 348 -10.36 6.91 -5.68
CA LYS A 348 -9.63 6.20 -6.73
C LYS A 348 -10.55 5.99 -7.93
N VAL A 349 -9.94 5.91 -9.11
CA VAL A 349 -10.61 5.51 -10.34
C VAL A 349 -9.86 4.31 -10.89
N GLY A 350 -10.55 3.22 -11.13
CA GLY A 350 -9.95 2.04 -11.77
C GLY A 350 -10.94 1.23 -12.57
N ALA A 351 -10.40 0.47 -13.52
CA ALA A 351 -11.17 -0.30 -14.50
C ALA A 351 -12.07 -1.38 -13.87
N GLU A 352 -11.69 -1.91 -12.72
CA GLU A 352 -12.46 -2.95 -12.03
C GLU A 352 -13.55 -2.37 -11.12
N THR A 353 -13.24 -1.29 -10.39
CA THR A 353 -14.12 -0.75 -9.34
C THR A 353 -14.87 0.51 -9.74
N GLY A 354 -14.51 1.11 -10.88
CA GLY A 354 -14.98 2.44 -11.26
C GLY A 354 -14.39 3.52 -10.37
N TRP A 355 -15.17 4.59 -10.16
CA TRP A 355 -14.83 5.70 -9.29
C TRP A 355 -15.36 5.44 -7.89
N THR A 356 -14.45 5.14 -6.97
CA THR A 356 -14.78 4.83 -5.58
C THR A 356 -14.12 5.79 -4.60
N TYR A 357 -14.70 5.94 -3.42
CA TYR A 357 -14.10 6.73 -2.33
C TYR A 357 -14.13 5.99 -0.99
N GLY A 358 -13.20 6.36 -0.12
CA GLY A 358 -13.05 5.85 1.23
C GLY A 358 -12.34 6.85 2.12
N TRP A 359 -11.97 6.44 3.32
CA TRP A 359 -11.19 7.26 4.25
C TRP A 359 -9.92 6.52 4.61
N ILE A 360 -8.84 7.27 4.82
CA ILE A 360 -7.63 6.80 5.46
C ILE A 360 -7.90 6.55 6.95
#